data_AF-A0A445AUU7-F1
#
_entry.id   AF-A0A445AUU7-F1
#
_cell.length_a   1.000
_cell.length_b   1.000
_cell.length_c   1.000
_cell.angle_alpha   90.00
_cell.angle_beta   90.00
_cell.angle_gamma   90.00
#
_symmetry.space_group_name_H-M   'P 1'
#
loop_
_entity.id
_entity.type
_entity.pdbx_description
1 polymer ?
#
loop_
_entity_poly.entity_id
_entity_poly.type
_entity_poly.pdbx_seq_one_letter_code
_entity_poly.pdbx_strand_id
1 'polypeptide(L)'
;MCFDSLSLAHKFYANYAKKVGFVTKVRNTNFNKTRKESKIPINQSIHCTREGYRESRLKAATRANRITTMRCRARIYVMMDREKESWIVSRLELRHSHPCSAKKAVYYHE
;
A
#
# COMPACT_ATOMS: atom_id res chain seq x y z
N MET A 1 -14.88 -8.40 0.56
CA MET A 1 -14.47 -8.01 -0.81
C MET A 1 -13.51 -9.05 -1.34
N CYS A 2 -13.72 -9.53 -2.57
CA CYS A 2 -12.94 -10.57 -3.22
C CYS A 2 -12.55 -10.14 -4.64
N PHE A 3 -11.48 -10.73 -5.18
CA PHE A 3 -10.96 -10.46 -6.51
C PHE A 3 -10.49 -11.76 -7.16
N ASP A 4 -10.64 -11.87 -8.47
CA ASP A 4 -10.20 -13.07 -9.21
C ASP A 4 -8.67 -13.16 -9.32
N SER A 5 -7.96 -12.06 -9.07
CA SER A 5 -6.50 -12.05 -9.07
C SER A 5 -5.90 -11.03 -8.11
N LEU A 6 -4.64 -11.28 -7.74
CA LEU A 6 -3.84 -10.38 -6.93
C LEU A 6 -3.66 -9.00 -7.59
N SER A 7 -3.50 -8.99 -8.91
CA SER A 7 -3.37 -7.75 -9.70
C SER A 7 -4.61 -6.86 -9.60
N LEU A 8 -5.81 -7.45 -9.65
CA LEU A 8 -7.06 -6.71 -9.47
C LEU A 8 -7.16 -6.11 -8.06
N ALA A 9 -6.76 -6.86 -7.04
CA ALA A 9 -6.70 -6.35 -5.66
C ALA A 9 -5.72 -5.18 -5.53
N HIS A 10 -4.56 -5.24 -6.20
CA HIS A 10 -3.60 -4.15 -6.26
C HIS A 10 -4.18 -2.91 -6.94
N LYS A 11 -4.80 -3.09 -8.10
CA LYS A 11 -5.43 -2.01 -8.86
C LYS A 11 -6.53 -1.34 -8.06
N PHE A 12 -7.35 -2.12 -7.34
CA PHE A 12 -8.38 -1.61 -6.45
C PHE A 12 -7.78 -0.67 -5.38
N TYR A 13 -6.77 -1.12 -4.64
CA TYR A 13 -6.19 -0.32 -3.57
C TYR A 13 -5.37 0.87 -4.09
N ALA A 14 -4.70 0.72 -5.24
CA ALA A 14 -4.01 1.82 -5.91
C ALA A 14 -4.99 2.91 -6.36
N ASN A 15 -6.16 2.54 -6.88
CA ASN A 15 -7.21 3.49 -7.25
C ASN A 15 -7.76 4.23 -6.03
N TYR A 16 -7.97 3.52 -4.91
CA TYR A 16 -8.31 4.15 -3.63
C TYR A 16 -7.23 5.14 -3.19
N ALA A 17 -5.95 4.73 -3.25
CA ALA A 17 -4.82 5.57 -2.87
C ALA A 17 -4.72 6.85 -3.71
N LYS A 18 -4.97 6.76 -5.03
CA LYS A 18 -5.05 7.94 -5.91
C LYS A 18 -6.17 8.90 -5.50
N LYS A 19 -7.37 8.37 -5.23
CA LYS A 19 -8.53 9.19 -4.82
C LYS A 19 -8.31 9.90 -3.49
N VAL A 20 -7.68 9.23 -2.53
CA VAL A 20 -7.40 9.80 -1.21
C VAL A 20 -6.13 10.67 -1.21
N GLY A 21 -5.19 10.38 -2.10
CA GLY A 21 -3.96 11.14 -2.29
C GLY A 21 -2.81 10.67 -1.41
N PHE A 22 -2.52 9.37 -1.47
CA PHE A 22 -1.32 8.76 -0.90
C PHE A 22 -0.72 7.73 -1.86
N VAL A 23 0.51 7.30 -1.59
CA VAL A 23 1.21 6.28 -2.38
C VAL A 23 1.17 4.96 -1.64
N THR A 24 1.08 3.86 -2.40
CA THR A 24 1.07 2.50 -1.85
C THR A 24 2.38 1.79 -2.14
N LYS A 25 2.82 0.93 -1.21
CA LYS A 25 3.94 0.01 -1.42
C LYS A 25 3.60 -1.35 -0.84
N VAL A 26 3.89 -2.39 -1.61
CA VAL A 26 3.91 -3.76 -1.11
C VAL A 26 4.99 -3.88 -0.05
N ARG A 27 4.65 -4.36 1.14
CA ARG A 27 5.62 -4.56 2.24
C ARG A 27 5.98 -6.01 2.46
N ASN A 28 4.98 -6.87 2.58
CA ASN A 28 5.18 -8.29 2.85
C ASN A 28 4.39 -9.10 1.83
N THR A 29 5.03 -10.10 1.25
CA THR A 29 4.40 -11.14 0.44
C THR A 29 4.82 -12.48 1.02
N ASN A 30 3.87 -13.27 1.52
CA ASN A 30 4.15 -14.63 1.92
C ASN A 30 3.86 -15.57 0.75
N PHE A 31 4.72 -16.57 0.57
CA PHE A 31 4.62 -17.56 -0.49
C PHE A 31 4.29 -18.93 0.09
N ASN A 32 3.64 -19.76 -0.73
CA ASN A 32 3.40 -21.14 -0.35
C ASN A 32 4.73 -21.91 -0.26
N LYS A 33 5.06 -22.45 0.92
CA LYS A 33 6.31 -23.20 1.14
C LYS A 33 6.22 -24.66 0.68
N THR A 34 5.02 -25.20 0.49
CA THR A 34 4.84 -26.63 0.16
C THR A 34 5.14 -26.95 -1.30
N ARG A 35 5.02 -25.98 -2.20
CA ARG A 35 5.49 -26.09 -3.59
C ARG A 35 6.84 -25.38 -3.71
N LYS A 36 7.92 -26.08 -3.35
CA LYS A 36 9.30 -25.55 -3.37
C LYS A 36 9.69 -24.86 -4.68
N GLU A 37 9.08 -25.25 -5.81
CA GLU A 37 9.32 -24.67 -7.14
C GLU A 37 8.37 -23.53 -7.51
N SER A 38 7.18 -23.47 -6.90
CA SER A 38 6.17 -22.48 -7.24
C SER A 38 6.19 -21.33 -6.23
N LYS A 39 6.79 -20.19 -6.58
CA LYS A 39 6.72 -18.92 -5.81
C LYS A 39 5.30 -18.31 -5.86
N ILE A 40 4.28 -19.09 -5.51
CA ILE A 40 2.88 -18.65 -5.53
C ILE A 40 2.61 -17.84 -4.26
N PRO A 41 2.23 -16.55 -4.37
CA PRO A 41 1.90 -15.74 -3.22
C PRO A 41 0.59 -16.25 -2.59
N ILE A 42 0.56 -16.36 -1.27
CA ILE A 42 -0.62 -16.78 -0.48
C ILE A 42 -1.23 -15.64 0.32
N ASN A 43 -0.44 -14.61 0.62
CA ASN A 43 -0.95 -13.36 1.17
C ASN A 43 0.01 -12.22 0.88
N GLN A 44 -0.52 -11.00 0.93
CA GLN A 44 0.25 -9.79 0.72
C GLN A 44 -0.31 -8.65 1.55
N SER A 45 0.57 -7.76 1.98
CA SER A 45 0.18 -6.49 2.61
C SER A 45 0.69 -5.31 1.80
N ILE A 46 -0.22 -4.36 1.56
CA ILE A 46 0.05 -3.13 0.82
C ILE A 46 -0.21 -1.97 1.78
N HIS A 47 0.81 -1.15 1.99
CA HIS A 47 0.82 -0.10 2.99
C HIS A 47 0.86 1.27 2.33
N CYS A 48 0.31 2.26 3.01
CA CYS A 48 0.55 3.65 2.70
C CYS A 48 2.04 3.99 2.91
N THR A 49 2.65 4.63 1.94
CA THR A 49 4.00 5.21 2.06
C THR A 49 3.93 6.72 2.01
N ARG A 50 4.70 7.33 2.91
CA ARG A 50 4.92 8.78 2.93
C ARG A 50 6.03 9.22 1.96
N GLU A 51 6.74 8.29 1.31
CA GLU A 51 7.82 8.62 0.35
C GLU A 51 7.32 9.54 -0.79
N GLY A 52 6.05 9.48 -1.17
CA GLY A 52 5.43 10.40 -2.14
C GLY A 52 4.95 11.75 -1.56
N TYR A 53 4.98 11.94 -0.23
CA TYR A 53 4.72 13.23 0.42
C TYR A 53 6.04 13.98 0.60
N ARG A 54 6.66 14.38 -0.50
CA ARG A 54 7.74 15.39 -0.46
C ARG A 54 7.05 16.74 -0.55
N GLU A 55 6.82 17.38 0.59
CA GLU A 55 6.47 18.81 0.64
C GLU A 55 7.59 19.57 -0.09
N SER A 56 7.32 20.02 -1.31
CA SER A 56 8.34 20.50 -2.22
C SER A 56 8.97 21.83 -1.81
N ARG A 57 8.55 22.52 -0.74
CA ARG A 57 9.08 23.86 -0.40
C ARG A 57 9.03 24.22 1.09
N LEU A 58 9.78 23.52 1.94
CA LEU A 58 10.21 24.09 3.22
C LEU A 58 11.71 24.40 3.16
N LYS A 59 12.06 25.64 3.47
CA LYS A 59 13.43 26.19 3.43
C LYS A 59 14.41 25.25 4.14
N ALA A 60 15.61 25.13 3.58
CA ALA A 60 16.65 24.16 3.96
C ALA A 60 16.98 24.11 5.48
N ALA A 61 16.66 25.16 6.24
CA ALA A 61 16.88 25.25 7.68
C ALA A 61 16.05 24.27 8.53
N THR A 62 14.93 23.71 8.03
CA THR A 62 14.08 22.77 8.79
C THR A 62 14.40 21.29 8.51
N ARG A 63 15.50 21.00 7.80
CA ARG A 63 15.86 19.63 7.39
C ARG A 63 16.31 18.72 8.53
N ALA A 64 16.77 19.28 9.65
CA ALA A 64 17.36 18.50 10.74
C ALA A 64 16.33 17.70 11.58
N ASN A 65 15.07 18.11 11.64
CA ASN A 65 14.09 17.56 12.62
C ASN A 65 12.93 16.77 12.01
N ARG A 66 13.07 16.23 10.79
CA ARG A 66 12.01 15.40 10.17
C ARG A 66 12.36 13.93 10.03
N ILE A 67 13.45 13.51 10.67
CA ILE A 67 13.69 12.10 10.96
C ILE A 67 12.84 11.78 12.18
N THR A 68 11.68 11.14 11.99
CA THR A 68 11.09 10.18 12.94
C THR A 68 9.74 9.64 12.40
N THR A 69 9.79 8.44 11.85
CA THR A 69 9.01 7.28 12.35
C THR A 69 7.50 7.38 12.59
N MET A 70 6.76 8.32 11.99
CA MET A 70 5.30 8.15 11.91
C MET A 70 4.96 7.11 10.84
N ARG A 71 5.09 5.83 11.19
CA ARG A 71 4.61 4.70 10.38
C ARG A 71 3.09 4.84 10.22
N CYS A 72 2.67 5.35 9.07
CA CYS A 72 1.25 5.38 8.70
C CYS A 72 0.69 3.96 8.83
N ARG A 73 -0.45 3.82 9.53
CA ARG A 73 -1.09 2.51 9.74
C ARG A 73 -1.99 2.12 8.58
N ALA A 74 -2.32 3.04 7.68
CA ALA A 74 -3.20 2.76 6.56
C ALA A 74 -2.62 1.66 5.66
N ARG A 75 -3.36 0.56 5.52
CA ARG A 75 -2.93 -0.64 4.81
C ARG A 75 -4.11 -1.55 4.48
N ILE A 76 -3.89 -2.42 3.49
CA ILE A 76 -4.77 -3.52 3.15
C ILE A 76 -3.98 -4.83 3.23
N TYR A 77 -4.65 -5.87 3.72
CA TYR A 77 -4.19 -7.26 3.68
C TYR A 77 -5.07 -8.04 2.73
N VAL A 78 -4.44 -8.77 1.82
CA VAL A 78 -5.11 -9.66 0.87
C VAL A 78 -4.56 -11.06 1.03
N MET A 79 -5.44 -12.06 0.99
CA MET A 79 -5.09 -13.47 1.17
C MET A 79 -5.75 -14.30 0.08
N MET A 80 -5.07 -15.36 -0.34
CA MET A 80 -5.63 -16.35 -1.26
C MET A 80 -6.59 -17.26 -0.50
N ASP A 81 -7.85 -17.25 -0.91
CA ASP A 81 -8.83 -18.29 -0.61
C ASP A 81 -8.57 -19.46 -1.56
N ARG A 82 -8.12 -20.59 -1.00
CA ARG A 82 -7.74 -21.77 -1.77
C ARG A 82 -8.93 -22.58 -2.25
N GLU A 83 -10.08 -22.47 -1.59
CA GLU A 83 -11.28 -23.21 -1.97
C GLU A 83 -11.96 -22.55 -3.15
N LYS A 84 -11.96 -21.22 -3.17
CA LYS A 84 -12.59 -20.41 -4.22
C LYS A 84 -11.62 -19.89 -5.27
N GLU A 85 -10.34 -20.23 -5.16
CA GLU A 85 -9.24 -19.74 -6.00
C GLU A 85 -9.27 -18.21 -6.20
N SER A 86 -9.62 -17.47 -5.14
CA SER A 86 -9.84 -16.02 -5.21
C SER A 86 -9.06 -15.27 -4.14
N TRP A 87 -8.87 -13.96 -4.32
CA TRP A 87 -8.16 -13.09 -3.39
C TRP A 87 -9.14 -12.31 -2.53
N ILE A 88 -9.12 -12.56 -1.23
CA ILE A 88 -9.99 -11.89 -0.27
C ILE A 88 -9.26 -10.78 0.48
N VAL A 89 -9.94 -9.65 0.70
CA VAL A 89 -9.47 -8.62 1.63
C VAL A 89 -9.73 -9.11 3.05
N SER A 90 -8.66 -9.40 3.79
CA SER A 90 -8.77 -9.94 5.15
C SER A 90 -8.72 -8.87 6.24
N ARG A 91 -8.03 -7.75 5.98
CA ARG A 91 -7.94 -6.62 6.91
C ARG A 91 -7.75 -5.33 6.15
N LEU A 92 -8.47 -4.30 6.59
CA LEU A 92 -8.41 -2.96 6.02
C LEU A 92 -8.27 -1.94 7.15
N GLU A 93 -7.23 -1.12 7.10
CA GLU A 93 -7.03 0.02 7.99
C GLU A 93 -6.95 1.28 7.12
N LEU A 94 -7.89 2.21 7.32
CA LEU A 94 -7.97 3.45 6.54
C LEU A 94 -7.42 4.67 7.28
N ARG A 95 -7.09 4.53 8.57
CA ARG A 95 -6.62 5.65 9.39
C ARG A 95 -5.21 6.06 8.98
N HIS A 96 -5.08 7.30 8.52
CA HIS A 96 -3.80 7.92 8.24
C HIS A 96 -3.29 8.71 9.45
N SER A 97 -1.97 8.74 9.63
CA SER A 97 -1.29 9.57 10.64
C SER A 97 -0.73 10.86 10.04
N HIS A 98 -1.12 11.18 8.81
CA HIS A 98 -0.70 12.38 8.06
C HIS A 98 -1.84 12.83 7.16
N PRO A 99 -1.84 14.10 6.73
CA PRO A 99 -2.78 14.56 5.71
C PRO A 99 -2.61 13.77 4.40
N CYS A 100 -3.72 13.47 3.75
CA CYS A 100 -3.78 12.92 2.39
C CYS A 100 -4.52 13.90 1.49
N SER A 101 -4.02 14.13 0.27
CA SER A 101 -4.65 15.06 -0.66
C SER A 101 -4.40 14.62 -2.10
N ALA A 102 -5.48 14.32 -2.83
CA ALA A 102 -5.41 13.91 -4.24
C ALA A 102 -4.64 14.93 -5.10
N LYS A 103 -4.79 16.23 -4.82
CA LYS A 103 -4.10 17.32 -5.53
C LYS A 103 -2.58 17.26 -5.41
N LYS A 104 -2.04 16.69 -4.33
CA LYS A 104 -0.60 16.58 -4.08
C LYS A 104 0.01 15.27 -4.61
N ALA A 105 -0.81 14.28 -4.96
CA ALA A 105 -0.35 12.95 -5.38
C ALA A 105 0.01 12.86 -6.88
N VAL A 106 -0.40 13.83 -7.70
CA VAL A 106 -0.28 13.81 -9.17
C VAL A 106 1.16 14.05 -9.67
N TYR A 107 2.04 14.63 -8.85
CA TYR A 107 3.39 15.06 -9.24
C TYR A 107 4.44 13.96 -9.46
N TYR A 108 4.07 12.68 -9.50
CA TYR A 108 5.03 11.56 -9.52
C TYR A 108 4.79 10.51 -10.61
N HIS A 109 3.98 10.84 -11.61
CA HIS A 109 3.87 10.04 -12.83
C HIS A 109 4.60 10.76 -13.99
N GLU A 110 5.92 10.85 -13.88
CA GLU A 110 6.85 11.05 -14.99
C GLU A 110 8.03 10.08 -14.83
#